data_AF-A0A518FUP3-F1
#
_entry.id   AF-A0A518FUP3-F1
#
_cell.length_a   1.000
_cell.length_b   1.000
_cell.length_c   1.000
_cell.angle_alpha   90.00
_cell.angle_beta   90.00
_cell.angle_gamma   90.00
#
_symmetry.space_group_name_H-M   'P 1'
#
loop_
_entity.id
_entity.type
_entity.pdbx_description
1 polymer ?
#
loop_
_entity_poly.entity_id
_entity_poly.type
_entity_poly.pdbx_seq_one_letter_code
_entity_poly.pdbx_strand_id
1 'polypeptide(L)'
;MSLIKQEDRGFQPPAGMNFSTEDILSLKMLSRTLCKIASFLQNDLHASQLVGYEDWWQHDGLHFRKAACDIHDLFAIVQTPRSLIEAMPGDELVYIGIAPPDALWYLRFYSSWDDEGLELTGLFDLTLPADMAVQFRASVIPELECTILEQDALEYFKEIIL
;
A
#
# COMPACT_ATOMS: atom_id res chain seq x y z
N MET A 1 -23.72 8.47 5.83
CA MET A 1 -23.98 8.87 4.43
C MET A 1 -22.64 9.17 3.81
N SER A 2 -22.23 8.32 2.87
CA SER A 2 -20.93 8.33 2.19
C SER A 2 -20.71 9.64 1.42
N LEU A 3 -19.61 10.34 1.72
CA LEU A 3 -19.09 11.44 0.90
C LEU A 3 -17.86 10.92 0.13
N ILE A 4 -18.11 9.94 -0.73
CA ILE A 4 -17.16 9.47 -1.75
C ILE A 4 -17.46 10.27 -3.02
N LYS A 5 -16.49 11.08 -3.48
CA LYS A 5 -16.66 12.00 -4.62
C LYS A 5 -16.83 11.21 -5.94
N GLN A 6 -17.31 11.86 -6.99
CA GLN A 6 -17.68 11.22 -8.27
C GLN A 6 -16.53 10.50 -8.99
N GLU A 7 -15.29 10.83 -8.65
CA GLU A 7 -14.02 10.30 -9.21
C GLU A 7 -13.60 8.96 -8.57
N ASP A 8 -14.30 8.60 -7.50
CA ASP A 8 -14.03 7.51 -6.56
C ASP A 8 -15.03 6.35 -6.80
N ARG A 9 -15.67 6.34 -7.99
CA ARG A 9 -16.79 5.45 -8.33
C ARG A 9 -16.35 3.99 -8.39
N GLY A 10 -16.51 3.31 -7.27
CA GLY A 10 -16.57 1.86 -7.19
C GLY A 10 -15.46 1.20 -6.40
N PHE A 11 -14.44 1.95 -5.95
CA PHE A 11 -13.49 1.39 -4.99
C PHE A 11 -14.15 1.32 -3.61
N GLN A 12 -14.19 0.12 -3.03
CA GLN A 12 -14.55 -0.08 -1.64
C GLN A 12 -13.31 -0.63 -0.95
N PRO A 13 -12.78 0.07 0.07
CA PRO A 13 -11.64 -0.45 0.81
C PRO A 13 -11.95 -1.85 1.36
N PRO A 14 -10.99 -2.78 1.33
CA PRO A 14 -11.17 -4.11 1.88
C PRO A 14 -11.52 -4.07 3.37
N ALA A 15 -12.32 -5.03 3.81
CA ALA A 15 -12.50 -5.31 5.23
C ALA A 15 -11.44 -6.29 5.72
N GLY A 16 -11.19 -6.29 7.03
CA GLY A 16 -10.26 -7.20 7.68
C GLY A 16 -9.26 -6.48 8.56
N MET A 17 -7.97 -6.77 8.37
CA MET A 17 -6.89 -6.20 9.18
C MET A 17 -5.99 -5.35 8.31
N ASN A 18 -5.69 -4.14 8.77
CA ASN A 18 -4.65 -3.30 8.21
C ASN A 18 -3.32 -3.51 8.95
N PHE A 19 -2.24 -3.57 8.19
CA PHE A 19 -0.87 -3.70 8.67
C PHE A 19 -0.08 -2.48 8.20
N SER A 20 0.31 -1.61 9.12
CA SER A 20 1.07 -0.39 8.85
C SER A 20 2.48 -0.51 9.38
N THR A 21 3.43 0.18 8.75
CA THR A 21 4.72 0.47 9.42
C THR A 21 4.49 1.38 10.60
N GLU A 22 5.00 1.01 11.78
CA GLU A 22 4.96 1.90 12.96
C GLU A 22 5.95 3.06 12.80
N ASP A 23 7.14 2.77 12.27
CA ASP A 23 8.21 3.74 12.07
C ASP A 23 8.40 4.08 10.59
N ILE A 24 8.90 5.29 10.33
CA ILE A 24 9.37 5.68 9.00
C ILE A 24 10.59 4.83 8.61
N LEU A 25 10.54 4.18 7.45
CA LEU A 25 11.60 3.29 7.00
C LEU A 25 12.57 4.01 6.06
N SER A 26 13.84 3.61 6.10
CA SER A 26 14.76 3.92 5.00
C SER A 26 14.24 3.30 3.70
N LEU A 27 14.47 3.96 2.56
CA LEU A 27 13.94 3.46 1.28
C LEU A 27 14.45 2.06 0.90
N LYS A 28 15.66 1.71 1.36
CA LYS A 28 16.22 0.36 1.20
C LYS A 28 15.42 -0.70 1.99
N MET A 29 15.02 -0.37 3.21
CA MET A 29 14.19 -1.27 4.02
C MET A 29 12.78 -1.36 3.44
N LEU A 30 12.19 -0.21 3.05
CA LEU A 30 10.87 -0.18 2.41
C LEU A 30 10.82 -1.06 1.16
N SER A 31 11.78 -0.91 0.24
CA SER A 31 11.86 -1.73 -0.98
C SER A 31 11.95 -3.23 -0.68
N ARG A 32 12.78 -3.63 0.31
CA ARG A 32 12.89 -5.04 0.73
C ARG A 32 11.58 -5.56 1.33
N THR A 33 10.96 -4.78 2.19
CA THR A 33 9.68 -5.15 2.82
C THR A 33 8.57 -5.28 1.78
N LEU A 34 8.44 -4.31 0.87
CA LEU A 34 7.48 -4.35 -0.22
C LEU A 34 7.72 -5.53 -1.17
N CYS A 35 8.97 -5.92 -1.44
CA CYS A 35 9.26 -7.14 -2.21
C CYS A 35 8.73 -8.41 -1.52
N LYS A 36 8.83 -8.50 -0.19
CA LYS A 36 8.30 -9.64 0.57
C LYS A 36 6.78 -9.65 0.56
N ILE A 37 6.15 -8.49 0.71
CA ILE A 37 4.70 -8.32 0.59
C ILE A 37 4.23 -8.71 -0.81
N ALA A 38 4.88 -8.22 -1.87
CA ALA A 38 4.56 -8.59 -3.25
C ALA A 38 4.71 -10.11 -3.48
N SER A 39 5.76 -10.74 -2.93
CA SER A 39 5.95 -12.19 -2.98
C SER A 39 4.83 -12.97 -2.28
N PHE A 40 4.32 -12.45 -1.16
CA PHE A 40 3.16 -13.03 -0.47
C PHE A 40 1.89 -12.92 -1.32
N LEU A 41 1.61 -11.71 -1.84
CA LEU A 41 0.44 -11.41 -2.67
C LEU A 41 0.45 -12.12 -4.02
N GLN A 42 1.62 -12.51 -4.54
CA GLN A 42 1.73 -13.28 -5.77
C GLN A 42 0.97 -14.62 -5.74
N ASN A 43 0.71 -15.18 -4.54
CA ASN A 43 -0.03 -16.42 -4.38
C ASN A 43 -1.56 -16.23 -4.50
N ASP A 44 -2.05 -14.99 -4.56
CA ASP A 44 -3.46 -14.69 -4.79
C ASP A 44 -3.89 -15.02 -6.22
N LEU A 45 -5.15 -15.44 -6.39
CA LEU A 45 -5.70 -15.83 -7.69
C LEU A 45 -5.69 -14.66 -8.69
N HIS A 46 -5.77 -13.43 -8.21
CA HIS A 46 -5.84 -12.22 -9.03
C HIS A 46 -4.47 -11.57 -9.27
N ALA A 47 -3.35 -12.20 -8.88
CA ALA A 47 -2.02 -11.61 -9.08
C ALA A 47 -1.70 -11.25 -10.56
N SER A 48 -2.38 -11.87 -11.53
CA SER A 48 -2.25 -11.54 -12.96
C SER A 48 -3.06 -10.33 -13.44
N GLN A 49 -3.95 -9.79 -12.61
CA GLN A 49 -4.80 -8.64 -12.93
C GLN A 49 -4.88 -7.75 -11.70
N LEU A 50 -4.13 -6.67 -11.70
CA LEU A 50 -4.12 -5.66 -10.66
C LEU A 50 -4.56 -4.31 -11.23
N VAL A 51 -4.89 -3.40 -10.32
CA VAL A 51 -5.27 -2.03 -10.63
C VAL A 51 -4.40 -1.12 -9.78
N GLY A 52 -3.73 -0.16 -10.43
CA GLY A 52 -3.00 0.90 -9.74
C GLY A 52 -3.91 2.07 -9.36
N TYR A 53 -3.49 2.82 -8.35
CA TYR A 53 -4.16 4.00 -7.85
C TYR A 53 -3.15 5.07 -7.45
N GLU A 54 -3.52 6.33 -7.66
CA GLU A 54 -2.96 7.44 -6.89
C GLU A 54 -3.92 7.72 -5.73
N ASP A 55 -3.43 7.49 -4.52
CA ASP A 55 -4.20 7.56 -3.29
C ASP A 55 -3.87 8.87 -2.57
N TRP A 56 -4.82 9.80 -2.67
CA TRP A 56 -4.73 11.15 -2.11
C TRP A 56 -5.59 11.26 -0.84
N TRP A 57 -5.92 10.14 -0.17
CA TRP A 57 -6.84 10.21 0.98
C TRP A 57 -6.31 11.12 2.08
N GLN A 58 -5.02 11.02 2.39
CA GLN A 58 -4.35 11.86 3.41
C GLN A 58 -3.94 13.26 2.90
N HIS A 59 -4.15 13.55 1.61
CA HIS A 59 -3.90 14.86 1.03
C HIS A 59 -5.21 15.65 0.87
N ASP A 60 -6.12 15.20 -0.01
CA ASP A 60 -7.37 15.91 -0.37
C ASP A 60 -8.64 15.02 -0.28
N GLY A 61 -8.50 13.80 0.23
CA GLY A 61 -9.60 12.83 0.27
C GLY A 61 -10.01 12.33 -1.13
N LEU A 62 -9.06 12.23 -2.07
CA LEU A 62 -9.30 11.76 -3.45
C LEU A 62 -8.63 10.41 -3.71
N HIS A 63 -9.13 9.68 -4.70
CA HIS A 63 -8.58 8.39 -5.13
C HIS A 63 -8.72 8.26 -6.64
N PHE A 64 -7.60 8.15 -7.33
CA PHE A 64 -7.58 8.12 -8.79
C PHE A 64 -7.13 6.77 -9.30
N ARG A 65 -8.05 6.04 -9.92
CA ARG A 65 -7.74 4.79 -10.61
C ARG A 65 -6.78 5.03 -11.78
N LYS A 66 -5.70 4.25 -11.82
CA LYS A 66 -4.71 4.21 -12.91
C LYS A 66 -4.96 3.01 -13.83
N ALA A 67 -4.04 2.83 -14.78
CA ALA A 67 -4.05 1.70 -15.68
C ALA A 67 -3.99 0.37 -14.91
N ALA A 68 -4.53 -0.68 -15.53
CA ALA A 68 -4.33 -2.04 -15.05
C ALA A 68 -2.84 -2.41 -15.11
N CYS A 69 -2.39 -3.19 -14.15
CA CYS A 69 -1.04 -3.72 -14.04
C CYS A 69 -1.10 -5.19 -13.61
N ASP A 70 0.04 -5.84 -13.44
CA ASP A 70 0.13 -7.17 -12.87
C ASP A 70 1.19 -7.26 -11.74
N ILE A 71 1.38 -8.46 -11.20
CA ILE A 71 2.37 -8.68 -10.14
C ILE A 71 3.81 -8.39 -10.60
N HIS A 72 4.13 -8.57 -11.89
CA HIS A 72 5.47 -8.25 -12.41
C HIS A 72 5.69 -6.74 -12.44
N ASP A 73 4.68 -5.96 -12.80
CA ASP A 73 4.71 -4.50 -12.69
C ASP A 73 4.88 -4.06 -11.24
N LEU A 74 4.16 -4.68 -10.29
CA LEU A 74 4.36 -4.42 -8.87
C LEU A 74 5.81 -4.67 -8.45
N PHE A 75 6.38 -5.82 -8.81
CA PHE A 75 7.79 -6.10 -8.54
C PHE A 75 8.71 -5.05 -9.18
N ALA A 76 8.48 -4.65 -10.43
CA ALA A 76 9.29 -3.65 -11.10
C ALA A 76 9.30 -2.30 -10.35
N ILE A 77 8.16 -1.92 -9.77
CA ILE A 77 8.02 -0.71 -8.94
C ILE A 77 8.78 -0.85 -7.61
N VAL A 78 8.67 -1.99 -6.92
CA VAL A 78 9.18 -2.13 -5.54
C VAL A 78 10.58 -2.73 -5.43
N GLN A 79 11.14 -3.28 -6.51
CA GLN A 79 12.38 -4.06 -6.50
C GLN A 79 13.60 -3.28 -6.03
N THR A 80 13.64 -1.97 -6.26
CA THR A 80 14.78 -1.15 -5.86
C THR A 80 14.32 0.18 -5.26
N PRO A 81 15.14 0.80 -4.38
CA PRO A 81 14.88 2.15 -3.91
C PRO A 81 14.70 3.16 -5.06
N ARG A 82 15.49 3.02 -6.13
CA ARG A 82 15.38 3.88 -7.30
C ARG A 82 14.02 3.74 -7.98
N SER A 83 13.54 2.52 -8.17
CA SER A 83 12.24 2.24 -8.78
C SER A 83 11.09 2.86 -7.98
N LEU A 84 11.17 2.83 -6.64
CA LEU A 84 10.16 3.47 -5.78
C LEU A 84 10.06 4.97 -6.05
N ILE A 85 11.20 5.68 -6.09
CA ILE A 85 11.26 7.13 -6.36
C ILE A 85 10.70 7.44 -7.75
N GLU A 86 11.13 6.67 -8.75
CA GLU A 86 10.71 6.88 -10.15
C GLU A 86 9.21 6.65 -10.36
N ALA A 87 8.56 5.85 -9.49
CA ALA A 87 7.13 5.60 -9.52
C ALA A 87 6.30 6.64 -8.77
N MET A 88 6.89 7.41 -7.84
CA MET A 88 6.14 8.36 -7.01
C MET A 88 5.46 9.45 -7.85
N PRO A 89 4.21 9.84 -7.52
CA PRO A 89 3.48 10.91 -8.21
C PRO A 89 4.14 12.31 -8.09
N GLY A 90 5.07 12.47 -7.14
CA GLY A 90 5.86 13.68 -6.95
C GLY A 90 5.23 14.74 -6.05
N ASP A 91 4.06 14.47 -5.47
CA ASP A 91 3.38 15.33 -4.51
C ASP A 91 3.36 14.72 -3.10
N GLU A 92 3.23 15.57 -2.09
CA GLU A 92 3.29 15.14 -0.69
C GLU A 92 2.07 14.32 -0.30
N LEU A 93 2.28 13.25 0.47
CA LEU A 93 1.20 12.39 0.99
C LEU A 93 0.31 11.73 -0.08
N VAL A 94 0.80 11.64 -1.33
CA VAL A 94 0.13 10.89 -2.39
C VAL A 94 0.74 9.50 -2.49
N TYR A 95 -0.01 8.49 -2.06
CA TYR A 95 0.45 7.12 -2.03
C TYR A 95 0.23 6.43 -3.38
N ILE A 96 1.09 5.49 -3.70
CA ILE A 96 0.82 4.50 -4.75
C ILE A 96 -0.04 3.41 -4.12
N GLY A 97 -1.25 3.22 -4.64
CA GLY A 97 -2.15 2.14 -4.27
C GLY A 97 -2.17 1.02 -5.31
N ILE A 98 -2.26 -0.23 -4.87
CA ILE A 98 -2.36 -1.42 -5.71
C ILE A 98 -3.40 -2.35 -5.09
N ALA A 99 -4.34 -2.83 -5.91
CA ALA A 99 -5.39 -3.75 -5.49
C ALA A 99 -5.75 -4.72 -6.63
N PRO A 100 -6.32 -5.89 -6.32
CA PRO A 100 -7.02 -6.70 -7.31
C PRO A 100 -8.34 -6.00 -7.72
N PRO A 101 -8.97 -6.37 -8.87
CA PRO A 101 -10.19 -5.74 -9.37
C PRO A 101 -11.39 -5.78 -8.42
N ASP A 102 -11.44 -6.79 -7.53
CA ASP A 102 -12.46 -6.95 -6.51
C ASP A 102 -12.11 -6.27 -5.18
N ALA A 103 -10.95 -5.61 -5.10
CA ALA A 103 -10.41 -4.94 -3.92
C ALA A 103 -10.34 -5.85 -2.69
N LEU A 104 -10.12 -7.17 -2.86
CA LEU A 104 -9.99 -8.12 -1.76
C LEU A 104 -8.89 -7.73 -0.76
N TRP A 105 -7.78 -7.19 -1.27
CA TRP A 105 -6.69 -6.62 -0.48
C TRP A 105 -6.28 -5.28 -1.08
N TYR A 106 -5.57 -4.46 -0.30
CA TYR A 106 -5.08 -3.17 -0.76
C TYR A 106 -3.70 -2.90 -0.18
N LEU A 107 -2.71 -2.73 -1.05
CA LEU A 107 -1.38 -2.29 -0.69
C LEU A 107 -1.24 -0.83 -1.09
N ARG A 108 -0.82 0.03 -0.16
CA ARG A 108 -0.38 1.38 -0.47
C ARG A 108 0.97 1.67 0.14
N PHE A 109 1.76 2.49 -0.54
CA PHE A 109 3.04 2.94 -0.02
C PHE A 109 3.39 4.32 -0.55
N TYR A 110 4.22 5.01 0.22
CA TYR A 110 4.67 6.36 -0.06
C TYR A 110 6.15 6.48 0.27
N SER A 111 6.85 7.31 -0.50
CA SER A 111 8.23 7.66 -0.21
C SER A 111 8.48 9.14 -0.45
N SER A 112 9.24 9.76 0.45
CA SER A 112 9.63 11.17 0.37
C SER A 112 11.01 11.37 0.95
N TRP A 113 11.52 12.59 0.80
CA TRP A 113 12.61 13.05 1.65
C TRP A 113 12.11 13.17 3.10
N ASP A 114 13.01 12.96 4.05
CA ASP A 114 12.79 13.32 5.45
C ASP A 114 12.70 14.85 5.62
N ASP A 115 12.30 15.28 6.82
CA ASP A 115 12.11 16.71 7.13
C ASP A 115 13.40 17.54 6.96
N GLU A 116 14.56 16.91 7.08
CA GLU A 116 15.87 17.55 6.90
C GLU A 116 16.35 17.57 5.44
N GLY A 117 15.67 16.84 4.55
CA GLY A 117 16.04 16.70 3.14
C GLY A 117 17.33 15.90 2.92
N LEU A 118 17.72 15.05 3.87
CA LEU A 118 18.98 14.31 3.88
C LEU A 118 18.81 12.89 3.38
N GLU A 119 17.72 12.23 3.78
CA GLU A 119 17.50 10.82 3.48
C GLU A 119 16.13 10.61 2.82
N LEU A 120 16.08 9.65 1.90
CA LEU A 120 14.83 9.17 1.34
C LEU A 120 14.26 8.07 2.23
N THR A 121 13.01 8.26 2.59
CA THR A 121 12.28 7.44 3.54
C THR A 121 10.90 7.09 3.02
N GLY A 122 10.15 6.26 3.73
CA GLY A 122 8.78 5.97 3.37
C GLY A 122 8.07 5.00 4.29
N LEU A 123 6.81 4.74 3.95
CA LEU A 123 5.83 4.02 4.75
C LEU A 123 5.03 3.09 3.84
N PHE A 124 4.42 2.06 4.42
CA PHE A 124 3.40 1.27 3.72
C PHE A 124 2.25 0.90 4.65
N ASP A 125 1.11 0.65 4.01
CA ASP A 125 -0.05 0.02 4.62
C ASP A 125 -0.51 -1.12 3.72
N LEU A 126 -0.85 -2.25 4.35
CA LEU A 126 -1.41 -3.41 3.67
C LEU A 126 -2.68 -3.83 4.39
N THR A 127 -3.82 -3.73 3.71
CA THR A 127 -5.07 -4.27 4.21
C THR A 127 -5.37 -5.63 3.59
N LEU A 128 -5.68 -6.62 4.44
CA LEU A 128 -5.95 -8.00 4.06
C LEU A 128 -7.26 -8.51 4.67
N PRO A 129 -7.97 -9.44 4.00
CA PRO A 129 -9.06 -10.18 4.62
C PRO A 129 -8.52 -11.10 5.73
N ALA A 130 -9.40 -11.52 6.64
CA ALA A 130 -8.99 -12.19 7.88
C ALA A 130 -8.15 -13.47 7.68
N ASP A 131 -8.47 -14.26 6.66
CA ASP A 131 -7.75 -15.49 6.31
C ASP A 131 -6.33 -15.21 5.80
N MET A 132 -6.17 -14.23 4.91
CA MET A 132 -4.85 -13.79 4.45
C MET A 132 -4.06 -13.10 5.57
N ALA A 133 -4.71 -12.32 6.43
CA ALA A 133 -4.08 -11.66 7.57
C ALA A 133 -3.45 -12.66 8.54
N VAL A 134 -4.09 -13.82 8.78
CA VAL A 134 -3.50 -14.91 9.59
C VAL A 134 -2.24 -15.46 8.94
N GLN A 135 -2.26 -15.69 7.62
CA GLN A 135 -1.10 -16.22 6.89
C GLN A 135 0.05 -15.20 6.85
N PHE A 136 -0.26 -13.93 6.58
CA PHE A 136 0.70 -12.84 6.55
C PHE A 136 1.42 -12.68 7.89
N ARG A 137 0.67 -12.73 9.00
CA ARG A 137 1.23 -12.67 10.36
C ARG A 137 2.14 -13.84 10.67
N ALA A 138 1.80 -15.04 10.20
CA ALA A 138 2.60 -16.23 10.47
C ALA A 138 3.86 -16.35 9.61
N SER A 139 3.83 -15.83 8.37
CA SER A 139 4.86 -16.09 7.36
C SER A 139 5.70 -14.87 6.98
N VAL A 140 5.11 -13.67 6.92
CA VAL A 140 5.80 -12.48 6.42
C VAL A 140 6.30 -11.61 7.57
N ILE A 141 5.45 -11.30 8.55
CA ILE A 141 5.82 -10.41 9.68
C ILE A 141 7.12 -10.85 10.38
N PRO A 142 7.36 -12.14 10.70
CA PRO A 142 8.59 -12.57 11.36
C PRO A 142 9.87 -12.32 10.54
N GLU A 143 9.74 -12.11 9.24
CA GLU A 143 10.85 -11.83 8.35
C GLU A 143 11.06 -10.33 8.08
N LEU A 144 10.15 -9.46 8.53
CA LEU A 144 10.27 -8.03 8.31
C LEU A 144 11.31 -7.41 9.26
N GLU A 145 12.08 -6.46 8.75
CA GLU A 145 13.09 -5.71 9.52
C GLU A 145 12.49 -4.46 10.19
N CYS A 146 11.17 -4.39 10.35
CA CYS A 146 10.44 -3.25 10.88
C CYS A 146 9.29 -3.68 11.79
N THR A 147 8.87 -2.80 12.70
CA THR A 147 7.69 -3.01 13.53
C THR A 147 6.42 -2.74 12.74
N ILE A 148 5.43 -3.62 12.92
CA ILE A 148 4.15 -3.56 12.24
C ILE A 148 3.05 -3.27 13.25
N LEU A 149 2.28 -2.22 12.99
CA LEU A 149 1.05 -1.91 13.69
C LEU A 149 -0.12 -2.63 13.02
N GLU A 150 -0.93 -3.31 13.81
CA GLU A 150 -2.15 -3.97 13.36
C GLU A 150 -3.38 -3.17 13.82
N GLN A 151 -4.31 -2.91 12.91
CA GLN A 151 -5.54 -2.19 13.21
C GLN A 151 -6.71 -2.76 12.41
N ASP A 152 -7.92 -2.73 12.98
CA ASP A 152 -9.13 -3.06 12.22
C ASP A 152 -9.25 -2.15 10.99
N ALA A 153 -9.47 -2.74 9.82
CA ALA A 153 -9.49 -2.01 8.56
C ALA A 153 -10.54 -0.89 8.54
N LEU A 154 -11.71 -1.09 9.17
CA LEU A 154 -12.75 -0.07 9.21
C LEU A 154 -12.34 1.12 10.08
N GLU A 155 -11.62 0.87 11.17
CA GLU A 155 -11.05 1.95 12.00
C GLU A 155 -9.95 2.70 11.24
N TYR A 156 -9.02 1.97 10.65
CA TYR A 156 -7.94 2.54 9.82
C TYR A 156 -8.47 3.44 8.70
N PHE A 157 -9.40 2.96 7.88
CA PHE A 157 -9.92 3.76 6.76
C PHE A 157 -10.75 4.97 7.23
N LYS A 158 -11.37 4.92 8.42
CA LYS A 158 -12.02 6.11 8.99
C LYS A 158 -11.00 7.18 9.38
N GLU A 159 -9.79 6.79 9.78
CA GLU A 159 -8.75 7.74 10.21
C GLU A 159 -8.07 8.43 9.02
N ILE A 160 -7.92 7.74 7.88
CA ILE A 160 -7.18 8.29 6.73
C ILE A 160 -8.07 8.92 5.66
N ILE A 161 -9.38 8.62 5.64
CA ILE A 161 -10.34 9.16 4.65
C ILE A 161 -11.15 10.34 5.21
N LEU A 162 -11.35 10.44 6.53
CA LEU A 162 -12.19 11.47 7.19
C LEU A 162 -11.34 12.51 7.92
#